data_AF-A0A1E3W3J1-F1
#
_entry.id   AF-A0A1E3W3J1-F1
#
_cell.length_a   1.000
_cell.length_b   1.000
_cell.length_c   1.000
_cell.angle_alpha   90.00
_cell.angle_beta   90.00
_cell.angle_gamma   90.00
#
_symmetry.space_group_name_H-M   'P 1'
#
loop_
_entity.id
_entity.type
_entity.pdbx_description
1 polymer ?
#
loop_
_entity_poly.entity_id
_entity_poly.type
_entity_poly.pdbx_seq_one_letter_code
_entity_poly.pdbx_strand_id
1 'polypeptide(L)'
;MVLRTLIIEIFIALAAVAGFCAGYLLWDTQTNWYAADVSTLGPGPENDLIRYGHDLIVNTPRYIGRSAENPDMAFAGNDLSCQSCHLKAGLQPFAAPFVSTVASFPMMVNNQVLPLSQRINSCIELGLNGRPLPDDSRELQALVAYMVFVGKGTPQGVRVPGMGLMPIGFPAAVRRAARRSGLHPALRQLPQGGRARGEAGKPGGRLCGAAAVGRGQL
;
A
#
# COMPACT_ATOMS: atom_id res chain seq x y z
N MET A 1 60.41 25.48 -9.50
CA MET A 1 59.33 24.99 -10.40
C MET A 1 58.57 23.82 -9.77
N VAL A 2 59.26 22.75 -9.35
CA VAL A 2 58.67 21.53 -8.73
C VAL A 2 57.82 21.79 -7.47
N LEU A 3 58.29 22.63 -6.55
CA LEU A 3 57.55 22.94 -5.30
C LEU A 3 56.19 23.61 -5.56
N ARG A 4 56.13 24.48 -6.59
CA ARG A 4 54.90 25.20 -6.94
C ARG A 4 53.88 24.25 -7.58
N THR A 5 54.35 23.30 -8.40
CA THR A 5 53.50 22.25 -8.97
C THR A 5 52.97 21.31 -7.88
N LEU A 6 53.81 20.87 -6.94
CA LEU A 6 53.38 20.02 -5.83
C LEU A 6 52.32 20.69 -4.94
N ILE A 7 52.45 21.99 -4.68
CA ILE A 7 51.46 22.75 -3.91
C ILE A 7 50.11 22.75 -4.64
N ILE A 8 50.10 23.00 -5.96
CA ILE A 8 48.87 23.03 -6.77
C ILE A 8 48.18 21.66 -6.78
N GLU A 9 48.93 20.58 -6.98
CA GLU A 9 48.39 19.20 -6.95
C GLU A 9 47.77 18.87 -5.59
N ILE A 10 48.42 19.25 -4.49
CA ILE A 10 47.88 19.05 -3.14
C ILE A 10 46.58 19.84 -2.96
N PHE A 11 46.51 21.09 -3.41
CA PHE A 11 45.29 21.88 -3.32
C PHE A 11 44.15 21.29 -4.15
N ILE A 12 44.42 20.78 -5.35
CA ILE A 12 43.42 20.11 -6.19
C ILE A 12 42.93 18.82 -5.51
N ALA A 13 43.85 18.01 -4.99
CA ALA A 13 43.50 16.79 -4.27
C ALA A 13 42.65 17.07 -3.03
N LEU A 14 43.02 18.07 -2.23
CA LEU A 14 42.26 18.48 -1.05
C LEU A 14 40.88 19.02 -1.42
N ALA A 15 40.76 19.81 -2.48
CA ALA A 15 39.48 20.32 -2.97
C ALA A 15 38.58 19.18 -3.48
N ALA A 16 39.13 18.20 -4.20
CA ALA A 16 38.41 17.03 -4.67
C ALA A 16 37.91 16.14 -3.50
N VAL A 17 38.76 15.90 -2.50
CA VAL A 17 38.39 15.15 -1.29
C VAL A 17 37.31 15.90 -0.50
N ALA A 18 37.46 17.21 -0.30
CA ALA A 18 36.45 18.01 0.38
C ALA A 18 35.11 18.02 -0.36
N GLY A 19 35.13 18.14 -1.70
CA GLY A 19 33.94 18.04 -2.54
C GLY A 19 33.27 16.67 -2.47
N PHE A 20 34.05 15.58 -2.48
CA PHE A 20 33.52 14.22 -2.36
C PHE A 20 32.96 13.95 -0.97
N CYS A 21 33.64 14.38 0.10
CA CYS A 21 33.14 14.27 1.47
C CYS A 21 31.87 15.08 1.70
N ALA A 22 31.82 16.34 1.23
CA ALA A 22 30.60 17.16 1.31
C ALA A 22 29.46 16.52 0.50
N GLY A 23 29.74 16.03 -0.70
CA GLY A 23 28.78 15.26 -1.50
C GLY A 23 28.28 14.02 -0.78
N TYR A 24 29.16 13.24 -0.14
CA TYR A 24 28.79 12.04 0.62
C TYR A 24 27.92 12.35 1.84
N LEU A 25 28.24 13.42 2.58
CA LEU A 25 27.47 13.86 3.75
C LEU A 25 26.10 14.43 3.37
N LEU A 26 25.99 15.07 2.21
CA LEU A 26 24.72 15.58 1.67
C LEU A 26 23.91 14.51 0.93
N TRP A 27 24.53 13.38 0.52
CA TRP A 27 23.82 12.28 -0.14
C TRP A 27 22.91 11.52 0.83
N ASP A 28 23.30 11.41 2.10
CA ASP A 28 22.56 10.65 3.11
C ASP A 28 21.30 11.36 3.65
N THR A 29 21.01 12.58 3.21
CA THR A 29 19.66 13.13 3.36
C THR A 29 18.71 12.44 2.35
N GLN A 30 18.60 11.11 2.45
CA GLN A 30 17.58 10.39 1.70
C GLN A 30 16.22 10.92 2.13
N THR A 31 15.45 11.43 1.16
CA THR A 31 14.04 11.77 1.37
C THR A 31 13.37 10.59 2.07
N ASN A 32 12.73 10.80 3.22
CA ASN A 32 11.95 9.75 3.86
C ASN A 32 10.51 9.78 3.34
N TRP A 33 10.29 9.04 2.27
CA TRP A 33 9.02 8.91 1.56
C TRP A 33 7.89 8.34 2.42
N TYR A 34 8.24 7.65 3.51
CA TYR A 34 7.30 6.97 4.40
C TYR A 34 6.93 7.80 5.63
N ALA A 35 7.37 9.05 5.71
CA ALA A 35 7.16 9.94 6.87
C ALA A 35 5.92 10.84 6.78
N ALA A 36 4.97 10.56 5.88
CA ALA A 36 3.75 11.35 5.76
C ALA A 36 2.92 11.26 7.07
N ASP A 37 2.46 12.40 7.56
CA ASP A 37 1.68 12.49 8.80
C ASP A 37 0.53 13.48 8.65
N VAL A 38 -0.70 12.97 8.77
CA VAL A 38 -1.94 13.76 8.67
C VAL A 38 -2.13 14.74 9.82
N SER A 39 -1.44 14.55 10.96
CA SER A 39 -1.50 15.45 12.12
C SER A 39 -0.88 16.82 11.83
N THR A 40 0.04 16.88 10.85
CA THR A 40 0.75 18.10 10.45
C THR A 40 -0.06 19.00 9.53
N LEU A 41 -1.19 18.50 9.01
CA LEU A 41 -2.06 19.27 8.13
C LEU A 41 -2.72 20.42 8.90
N GLY A 42 -2.87 21.59 8.25
CA GLY A 42 -3.65 22.71 8.79
C GLY A 42 -5.17 22.45 8.69
N PRO A 43 -6.01 23.30 9.29
CA PRO A 43 -7.46 23.23 9.09
C PRO A 43 -7.82 23.55 7.63
N GLY A 44 -8.90 22.95 7.11
CA GLY A 44 -9.42 23.25 5.77
C GLY A 44 -10.09 22.05 5.10
N PRO A 45 -11.05 22.28 4.19
CA PRO A 45 -11.89 21.22 3.63
C PRO A 45 -11.10 20.13 2.91
N GLU A 46 -10.02 20.49 2.20
CA GLU A 46 -9.15 19.52 1.52
C GLU A 46 -8.37 18.65 2.52
N ASN A 47 -7.84 19.26 3.58
CA ASN A 47 -7.11 18.55 4.63
C ASN A 47 -8.04 17.67 5.47
N ASP A 48 -9.27 18.11 5.70
CA ASP A 48 -10.30 17.33 6.38
C ASP A 48 -10.70 16.10 5.57
N LEU A 49 -10.73 16.22 4.24
CA LEU A 49 -10.94 15.09 3.34
C LEU A 49 -9.78 14.08 3.41
N ILE A 50 -8.54 14.56 3.48
CA ILE A 50 -7.35 13.70 3.65
C ILE A 50 -7.40 12.98 5.00
N ARG A 51 -7.71 13.68 6.10
CA ARG A 51 -7.88 13.07 7.42
C ARG A 51 -8.99 12.02 7.42
N TYR A 52 -10.10 12.33 6.76
CA TYR A 52 -11.19 11.37 6.63
C TYR A 52 -10.78 10.11 5.83
N GLY A 53 -9.98 10.28 4.77
CA GLY A 53 -9.41 9.16 4.01
C GLY A 53 -8.47 8.28 4.84
N HIS A 54 -7.61 8.90 5.66
CA HIS A 54 -6.79 8.19 6.63
C HIS A 54 -7.65 7.41 7.63
N ASP A 55 -8.70 8.03 8.16
CA ASP A 55 -9.60 7.41 9.12
C ASP A 55 -10.38 6.23 8.52
N LEU A 56 -10.79 6.33 7.25
CA LEU A 56 -11.37 5.21 6.50
C LEU A 56 -10.40 4.03 6.37
N ILE A 57 -9.10 4.28 6.23
CA ILE A 57 -8.07 3.24 6.11
C ILE A 57 -7.73 2.59 7.45
N VAL A 58 -7.73 3.38 8.53
CA VAL A 58 -7.41 2.91 9.88
C VAL A 58 -8.61 2.23 10.52
N ASN A 59 -9.78 2.84 10.40
CA ASN A 59 -11.02 2.47 11.06
C ASN A 59 -12.11 2.06 10.05
N THR A 60 -11.74 1.35 8.98
CA THR A 60 -12.70 0.89 7.96
C THR A 60 -13.96 0.24 8.55
N PRO A 61 -13.87 -0.63 9.58
CA PRO A 61 -15.05 -1.28 10.16
C PRO A 61 -16.11 -0.30 10.68
N ARG A 62 -15.68 0.86 11.22
CA ARG A 62 -16.56 1.90 11.77
C ARG A 62 -17.34 2.63 10.68
N TYR A 63 -16.69 2.92 9.56
CA TYR A 63 -17.23 3.81 8.54
C TYR A 63 -17.92 3.06 7.40
N ILE A 64 -17.25 2.04 6.85
CA ILE A 64 -17.75 1.30 5.68
C ILE A 64 -17.74 -0.22 5.86
N GLY A 65 -17.46 -0.69 7.09
CA GLY A 65 -17.44 -2.08 7.51
C GLY A 65 -18.80 -2.77 7.44
N ARG A 66 -18.81 -4.09 7.63
CA ARG A 66 -20.06 -4.81 7.89
C ARG A 66 -20.76 -4.27 9.14
N SER A 67 -20.01 -3.89 10.15
CA SER A 67 -20.49 -3.31 11.41
C SER A 67 -20.39 -1.78 11.44
N ALA A 68 -20.52 -1.13 10.28
CA ALA A 68 -20.48 0.33 10.17
C ALA A 68 -21.54 0.99 11.07
N GLU A 69 -21.20 2.16 11.62
CA GLU A 69 -22.13 2.92 12.49
C GLU A 69 -23.39 3.37 11.75
N ASN A 70 -23.25 3.67 10.46
CA ASN A 70 -24.38 3.85 9.55
C ASN A 70 -24.60 2.55 8.75
N PRO A 71 -25.72 1.83 8.95
CA PRO A 71 -26.03 0.61 8.20
C PRO A 71 -26.07 0.80 6.67
N ASP A 72 -26.43 1.99 6.19
CA ASP A 72 -26.46 2.28 4.75
C ASP A 72 -25.04 2.32 4.15
N MET A 73 -24.04 2.57 4.99
CA MET A 73 -22.62 2.60 4.63
C MET A 73 -21.95 1.23 4.74
N ALA A 74 -22.67 0.13 5.00
CA ALA A 74 -22.10 -1.20 5.06
C ALA A 74 -21.69 -1.74 3.66
N PHE A 75 -20.62 -1.18 3.11
CA PHE A 75 -20.06 -1.54 1.80
C PHE A 75 -19.18 -2.80 1.89
N ALA A 76 -18.42 -2.97 2.97
CA ALA A 76 -17.63 -4.16 3.23
C ALA A 76 -18.49 -5.31 3.80
N GLY A 77 -18.18 -6.55 3.43
CA GLY A 77 -18.84 -7.75 3.96
C GLY A 77 -18.17 -8.35 5.18
N ASN A 78 -17.07 -7.76 5.66
CA ASN A 78 -16.37 -8.16 6.87
C ASN A 78 -15.95 -6.91 7.70
N ASP A 79 -15.28 -7.14 8.83
CA ASP A 79 -14.79 -6.08 9.73
C ASP A 79 -13.26 -6.00 9.73
N LEU A 80 -12.63 -6.30 8.59
CA LEU A 80 -11.22 -5.99 8.37
C LEU A 80 -11.05 -4.51 8.08
N SER A 81 -9.86 -3.98 8.38
CA SER A 81 -9.46 -2.64 8.02
C SER A 81 -8.47 -2.66 6.87
N CYS A 82 -8.41 -1.62 6.04
CA CYS A 82 -7.38 -1.52 5.00
C CYS A 82 -5.98 -1.69 5.62
N GLN A 83 -5.76 -1.08 6.79
CA GLN A 83 -4.50 -1.20 7.51
C GLN A 83 -4.17 -2.60 8.05
N SER A 84 -5.14 -3.53 8.08
CA SER A 84 -4.88 -4.92 8.46
C SER A 84 -3.90 -5.61 7.50
N CYS A 85 -3.83 -5.13 6.25
CA CYS A 85 -2.84 -5.58 5.26
C CYS A 85 -1.87 -4.45 4.88
N HIS A 86 -2.35 -3.21 4.80
CA HIS A 86 -1.56 -2.03 4.47
C HIS A 86 -1.07 -1.33 5.75
N LEU A 87 -0.10 -1.96 6.42
CA LEU A 87 0.33 -1.58 7.77
C LEU A 87 0.71 -0.09 7.88
N LYS A 88 0.44 0.50 9.06
CA LYS A 88 0.60 1.94 9.34
C LYS A 88 -0.08 2.83 8.30
N ALA A 89 -1.35 2.54 8.02
CA ALA A 89 -2.13 3.24 6.99
C ALA A 89 -1.43 3.35 5.62
N GLY A 90 -0.67 2.30 5.25
CA GLY A 90 0.08 2.23 4.00
C GLY A 90 1.44 2.94 4.01
N LEU A 91 2.01 3.22 5.18
CA LEU A 91 3.34 3.84 5.34
C LEU A 91 4.43 2.85 5.74
N GLN A 92 4.12 1.57 5.95
CA GLN A 92 5.14 0.57 6.30
C GLN A 92 5.78 -0.02 5.03
N PRO A 93 7.11 0.08 4.86
CA PRO A 93 7.84 -0.61 3.79
C PRO A 93 7.59 -2.13 3.84
N PHE A 94 7.50 -2.74 2.67
CA PHE A 94 7.30 -4.18 2.47
C PHE A 94 5.96 -4.74 2.99
N ALA A 95 5.00 -3.87 3.28
CA ALA A 95 3.63 -4.21 3.69
C ALA A 95 2.59 -3.60 2.73
N ALA A 96 2.87 -3.67 1.42
CA ALA A 96 2.08 -3.08 0.35
C ALA A 96 1.76 -1.57 0.57
N PRO A 97 2.77 -0.72 0.80
CA PRO A 97 2.54 0.70 1.09
C PRO A 97 1.88 1.48 -0.07
N PHE A 98 1.28 2.63 0.26
CA PHE A 98 0.61 3.53 -0.71
C PHE A 98 1.53 4.60 -1.30
N VAL A 99 2.70 4.81 -0.69
CA VAL A 99 3.65 5.90 -0.96
C VAL A 99 3.88 6.17 -2.43
N SER A 100 4.34 5.21 -3.24
CA SER A 100 4.50 5.45 -4.68
C SER A 100 3.39 4.82 -5.54
N THR A 101 2.23 4.53 -4.93
CA THR A 101 1.11 3.90 -5.65
C THR A 101 0.53 4.88 -6.65
N VAL A 102 0.24 6.13 -6.26
CA VAL A 102 -0.32 7.15 -7.16
C VAL A 102 0.56 7.37 -8.40
N ALA A 103 1.89 7.34 -8.23
CA ALA A 103 2.85 7.46 -9.33
C ALA A 103 2.78 6.32 -10.37
N SER A 104 2.08 5.23 -10.06
CA SER A 104 1.88 4.07 -10.94
C SER A 104 0.51 4.04 -11.63
N PHE A 105 -0.37 5.02 -11.34
CA PHE A 105 -1.72 5.08 -11.89
C PHE A 105 -1.91 6.31 -12.81
N PRO A 106 -2.74 6.21 -13.86
CA PRO A 106 -3.51 5.03 -14.26
C PRO A 106 -2.62 3.92 -14.84
N MET A 107 -3.06 2.66 -14.71
CA MET A 107 -2.31 1.49 -15.19
C MET A 107 -3.09 0.71 -16.26
N MET A 108 -2.40 0.15 -17.24
CA MET A 108 -3.02 -0.68 -18.27
C MET A 108 -3.21 -2.12 -17.77
N VAL A 109 -4.45 -2.60 -17.73
CA VAL A 109 -4.82 -3.97 -17.37
C VAL A 109 -5.79 -4.51 -18.42
N ASN A 110 -5.48 -5.65 -19.04
CA ASN A 110 -6.32 -6.28 -20.08
C ASN A 110 -6.76 -5.30 -21.18
N ASN A 111 -5.80 -4.51 -21.71
CA ASN A 111 -6.03 -3.47 -22.72
C ASN A 111 -7.00 -2.35 -22.30
N GLN A 112 -7.27 -2.19 -21.00
CA GLN A 112 -8.09 -1.13 -20.44
C GLN A 112 -7.27 -0.27 -19.47
N VAL A 113 -7.60 1.02 -19.41
CA VAL A 113 -7.04 1.97 -18.45
C VAL A 113 -7.73 1.78 -17.11
N LEU A 114 -7.00 1.36 -16.08
CA LEU A 114 -7.48 1.21 -14.71
C LEU A 114 -7.12 2.45 -13.89
N PRO A 115 -8.08 3.29 -13.47
CA PRO A 115 -7.83 4.40 -12.55
C PRO A 115 -7.62 3.89 -11.12
N LEU A 116 -7.05 4.75 -10.27
CA LEU A 116 -6.79 4.43 -8.87
C LEU A 116 -8.08 4.13 -8.08
N SER A 117 -9.16 4.88 -8.35
CA SER A 117 -10.47 4.68 -7.74
C SER A 117 -11.00 3.25 -7.96
N GLN A 118 -10.88 2.75 -9.19
CA GLN A 118 -11.30 1.39 -9.53
C GLN A 118 -10.42 0.35 -8.83
N ARG A 119 -9.11 0.61 -8.66
CA ARG A 119 -8.23 -0.26 -7.87
C ARG A 119 -8.65 -0.32 -6.40
N ILE A 120 -9.05 0.81 -5.81
CA ILE A 120 -9.57 0.88 -4.45
C ILE A 120 -10.85 0.04 -4.35
N ASN A 121 -11.79 0.21 -5.27
CA ASN A 121 -13.02 -0.58 -5.31
C ASN A 121 -12.75 -2.08 -5.44
N SER A 122 -11.79 -2.51 -6.27
CA SER A 122 -11.38 -3.93 -6.34
C SER A 122 -10.83 -4.45 -5.00
N CYS A 123 -10.18 -3.61 -4.18
CA CYS A 123 -9.73 -4.00 -2.84
C CYS A 123 -10.92 -4.17 -1.88
N ILE A 124 -11.94 -3.32 -1.96
CA ILE A 124 -13.15 -3.45 -1.15
C ILE A 124 -13.90 -4.73 -1.53
N GLU A 125 -14.08 -4.99 -2.82
CA GLU A 125 -14.76 -6.19 -3.31
C GLU A 125 -14.02 -7.48 -2.91
N LEU A 126 -12.71 -7.56 -3.16
CA LEU A 126 -11.94 -8.80 -2.98
C LEU A 126 -11.34 -8.95 -1.58
N GLY A 127 -10.83 -7.86 -1.01
CA GLY A 127 -10.16 -7.86 0.29
C GLY A 127 -11.14 -7.75 1.46
N LEU A 128 -12.18 -6.94 1.30
CA LEU A 128 -13.19 -6.73 2.33
C LEU A 128 -14.49 -7.52 2.08
N ASN A 129 -14.52 -8.35 1.02
CA ASN A 129 -15.70 -9.12 0.60
C ASN A 129 -16.95 -8.24 0.46
N GLY A 130 -16.75 -7.05 -0.09
CA GLY A 130 -17.75 -5.98 -0.14
C GLY A 130 -18.34 -5.75 -1.53
N ARG A 131 -18.98 -4.59 -1.66
CA ARG A 131 -19.48 -4.01 -2.92
C ARG A 131 -18.75 -2.67 -3.16
N PRO A 132 -18.63 -2.22 -4.42
CA PRO A 132 -17.89 -1.00 -4.73
C PRO A 132 -18.58 0.24 -4.12
N LEU A 133 -17.77 1.22 -3.74
CA LEU A 133 -18.25 2.56 -3.41
C LEU A 133 -18.69 3.28 -4.70
N PRO A 134 -19.73 4.12 -4.64
CA PRO A 134 -20.11 5.00 -5.76
C PRO A 134 -18.93 5.89 -6.18
N ASP A 135 -18.79 6.12 -7.49
CA ASP A 135 -17.66 6.90 -8.03
C ASP A 135 -17.64 8.36 -7.55
N ASP A 136 -18.81 8.91 -7.22
CA ASP A 136 -19.04 10.25 -6.68
C ASP A 136 -19.12 10.29 -5.15
N SER A 137 -18.93 9.15 -4.46
CA SER A 137 -19.00 9.08 -3.00
C SER A 137 -17.87 9.86 -2.33
N ARG A 138 -18.19 10.47 -1.19
CA ARG A 138 -17.21 11.19 -0.37
C ARG A 138 -16.11 10.26 0.13
N GLU A 139 -16.44 9.01 0.41
CA GLU A 139 -15.53 7.98 0.92
C GLU A 139 -14.46 7.61 -0.10
N LEU A 140 -14.86 7.37 -1.35
CA LEU A 140 -13.92 7.04 -2.41
C LEU A 140 -13.00 8.23 -2.72
N GLN A 141 -13.56 9.44 -2.76
CA GLN A 141 -12.77 10.68 -2.93
C GLN A 141 -11.78 10.88 -1.79
N ALA A 142 -12.18 10.61 -0.55
CA ALA A 142 -11.32 10.71 0.62
C ALA A 142 -10.16 9.70 0.60
N LEU A 143 -10.44 8.44 0.23
CA LEU A 143 -9.41 7.41 0.06
C LEU A 143 -8.38 7.81 -1.00
N VAL A 144 -8.84 8.33 -2.14
CA VAL A 144 -7.96 8.85 -3.20
C VAL A 144 -7.14 10.05 -2.70
N ALA A 145 -7.78 11.02 -2.04
CA ALA A 145 -7.11 12.21 -1.51
C ALA A 145 -5.99 11.84 -0.52
N TYR A 146 -6.25 10.87 0.37
CA TYR A 146 -5.24 10.38 1.28
C TYR A 146 -4.06 9.69 0.55
N MET A 147 -4.33 8.84 -0.44
CA MET A 147 -3.25 8.21 -1.21
C MET A 147 -2.42 9.23 -1.99
N VAL A 148 -3.04 10.30 -2.51
CA VAL A 148 -2.34 11.43 -3.16
C VAL A 148 -1.47 12.18 -2.15
N PHE A 149 -2.00 12.44 -0.95
CA PHE A 149 -1.24 13.08 0.14
C PHE A 149 0.00 12.26 0.52
N VAL A 150 -0.17 10.96 0.76
CA VAL A 150 0.92 10.04 1.12
C VAL A 150 1.95 9.90 0.00
N GLY A 151 1.53 10.03 -1.26
CA GLY A 151 2.43 9.99 -2.41
C GLY A 151 3.12 11.29 -2.77
N LYS A 152 2.91 12.36 -2.00
CA LYS A 152 3.55 13.66 -2.22
C LYS A 152 5.08 13.53 -2.08
N GLY A 153 5.80 14.10 -3.04
CA GLY A 153 7.27 14.03 -3.09
C GLY A 153 7.82 12.78 -3.78
N THR A 154 6.96 11.89 -4.26
CA THR A 154 7.39 10.74 -5.08
C THR A 154 7.56 11.11 -6.58
N PRO A 155 8.61 10.64 -7.29
CA PRO A 155 8.75 10.83 -8.71
C PRO A 155 7.75 9.94 -9.43
N GLN A 156 7.18 10.52 -10.47
CA GLN A 156 6.19 9.88 -11.32
C GLN A 156 6.82 8.69 -12.06
N GLY A 157 6.05 7.61 -12.20
CA GLY A 157 6.47 6.40 -12.91
C GLY A 157 7.54 5.54 -12.20
N VAL A 158 7.99 5.94 -11.01
CA VAL A 158 9.04 5.22 -10.27
C VAL A 158 8.48 4.55 -9.02
N ARG A 159 8.79 3.26 -8.86
CA ARG A 159 8.52 2.53 -7.62
C ARG A 159 9.67 2.72 -6.64
N VAL A 160 9.36 3.21 -5.46
CA VAL A 160 10.36 3.55 -4.45
C VAL A 160 10.81 2.30 -3.68
N PRO A 161 12.01 2.30 -3.07
CA PRO A 161 12.44 1.19 -2.23
C PRO A 161 11.41 0.88 -1.14
N GLY A 162 11.10 -0.39 -0.92
CA GLY A 162 10.10 -0.81 0.06
C GLY A 162 8.67 -0.98 -0.47
N MET A 163 8.39 -0.68 -1.74
CA MET A 163 7.06 -0.91 -2.31
C MET A 163 6.75 -2.39 -2.52
N GLY A 164 5.50 -2.79 -2.25
CA GLY A 164 5.04 -4.19 -2.36
C GLY A 164 5.20 -4.97 -1.05
N LEU A 165 5.25 -6.30 -1.14
CA LEU A 165 5.44 -7.19 0.00
C LEU A 165 6.90 -7.61 0.14
N MET A 166 7.31 -7.96 1.36
CA MET A 166 8.65 -8.51 1.59
C MET A 166 8.84 -9.79 0.75
N PRO A 167 9.86 -9.86 -0.11
CA PRO A 167 10.13 -11.07 -0.86
C PRO A 167 10.58 -12.17 0.09
N ILE A 168 9.87 -13.29 0.08
CA ILE A 168 10.31 -14.52 0.73
C ILE A 168 10.88 -15.45 -0.32
N GLY A 169 12.01 -16.09 -0.01
CA GLY A 169 12.56 -17.13 -0.88
C GLY A 169 11.62 -18.33 -0.92
N PHE A 170 11.29 -18.82 -2.11
CA PHE A 170 10.49 -20.04 -2.23
C PHE A 170 11.29 -21.26 -1.74
N PRO A 171 10.82 -22.01 -0.72
CA PRO A 171 11.49 -23.23 -0.30
C PRO A 171 11.62 -24.21 -1.46
N ALA A 172 12.77 -24.89 -1.56
CA ALA A 172 13.03 -25.83 -2.65
C ALA A 172 11.98 -26.96 -2.75
N ALA A 173 11.40 -27.35 -1.62
CA ALA A 173 10.31 -28.32 -1.54
C ALA A 173 9.04 -27.85 -2.30
N VAL A 174 8.67 -26.58 -2.17
CA VAL A 174 7.49 -25.99 -2.85
C VAL A 174 7.71 -25.93 -4.36
N ARG A 175 8.92 -25.57 -4.82
CA ARG A 175 9.27 -25.59 -6.26
C ARG A 175 9.21 -27.00 -6.86
N ARG A 176 9.65 -28.01 -6.10
CA ARG A 176 9.61 -29.42 -6.53
C ARG A 176 8.18 -29.95 -6.59
N ALA A 177 7.34 -29.61 -5.62
CA ALA A 177 5.92 -29.94 -5.65
C ALA A 177 5.22 -29.26 -6.84
N ALA A 178 5.46 -27.96 -7.06
CA ALA A 178 4.88 -27.21 -8.18
C ALA A 178 5.22 -27.80 -9.56
N ARG A 179 6.48 -28.23 -9.75
CA ARG A 179 6.93 -28.89 -10.99
C ARG A 179 6.38 -30.31 -11.16
N ARG A 180 6.24 -31.07 -10.08
CA ARG A 180 5.80 -32.47 -10.13
C ARG A 180 4.30 -32.62 -10.36
N SER A 181 3.48 -31.69 -9.85
CA SER A 181 2.02 -31.79 -9.99
C SER A 181 1.46 -31.06 -11.21
N GLY A 182 2.31 -30.51 -12.10
CA GLY A 182 1.85 -29.65 -13.18
C GLY A 182 1.01 -28.47 -12.67
N LEU A 183 1.39 -27.90 -11.51
CA LEU A 183 0.66 -26.86 -10.78
C LEU A 183 0.74 -25.51 -11.51
N HIS A 184 0.06 -25.44 -12.65
CA HIS A 184 -0.34 -24.19 -13.31
C HIS A 184 -1.87 -24.03 -13.44
N PRO A 185 -2.72 -25.06 -13.18
CA PRO A 185 -4.16 -24.87 -13.00
C PRO A 185 -4.72 -25.27 -11.62
N ALA A 186 -4.01 -26.03 -10.79
CA ALA A 186 -4.56 -26.54 -9.52
C ALA A 186 -4.56 -25.54 -8.34
N LEU A 187 -3.84 -24.41 -8.44
CA LEU A 187 -4.03 -23.27 -7.51
C LEU A 187 -5.38 -22.57 -7.71
N ARG A 188 -6.11 -22.88 -8.79
CA ARG A 188 -7.46 -22.38 -9.09
C ARG A 188 -8.55 -23.12 -8.30
N GLN A 189 -8.23 -24.22 -7.63
CA GLN A 189 -9.19 -25.13 -6.98
C GLN A 189 -8.89 -25.41 -5.49
N LEU A 190 -8.01 -24.64 -4.84
CA LEU A 190 -8.04 -24.60 -3.38
C LEU A 190 -9.43 -24.08 -2.97
N PRO A 191 -10.21 -24.79 -2.16
CA PRO A 191 -11.53 -24.33 -1.79
C PRO A 191 -11.41 -22.97 -1.10
N GLN A 192 -11.89 -21.91 -1.75
CA GLN A 192 -11.93 -20.54 -1.21
C GLN A 192 -13.00 -20.38 -0.10
N GLY A 193 -13.28 -21.44 0.65
CA GLY A 193 -14.49 -21.53 1.46
C GLY A 193 -14.30 -22.37 2.71
N GLY A 194 -13.51 -21.88 3.66
CA GLY A 194 -13.52 -22.35 5.04
C GLY A 194 -13.65 -21.14 5.96
N ARG A 195 -14.72 -21.04 6.76
CA ARG A 195 -14.90 -19.96 7.75
C ARG A 195 -13.78 -20.02 8.80
N ALA A 196 -12.83 -19.11 8.74
CA ALA A 196 -12.07 -18.73 9.93
C ALA A 196 -12.81 -17.57 10.61
N ARG A 197 -13.36 -17.82 11.80
CA ARG A 197 -13.71 -16.73 12.74
C ARG A 197 -12.42 -16.32 13.44
N GLY A 198 -11.99 -15.07 13.26
CA GLY A 198 -10.96 -14.48 14.12
C GLY A 198 -11.59 -14.10 15.45
N GLU A 199 -11.06 -14.61 16.56
CA GLU A 199 -11.36 -14.10 17.89
C GLU A 199 -10.48 -12.87 18.15
N ALA A 200 -11.07 -11.79 18.67
CA ALA A 200 -10.32 -10.63 19.10
C ALA A 200 -9.40 -11.02 20.26
N GLY A 201 -8.08 -10.77 20.13
CA GLY A 201 -7.16 -10.77 21.28
C GLY A 201 -6.01 -11.79 21.30
N LYS A 202 -5.69 -12.52 20.22
CA LYS A 202 -4.46 -13.36 20.17
C LYS A 202 -3.59 -13.08 18.94
N PRO A 203 -2.27 -12.89 19.10
CA PRO A 203 -1.35 -12.73 17.99
C PRO A 203 -1.07 -14.12 17.40
N GLY A 204 -1.65 -14.41 16.24
CA GLY A 204 -1.34 -15.63 15.52
C GLY A 204 -2.51 -16.23 14.77
N GLY A 205 -2.54 -15.96 13.46
CA GLY A 205 -2.92 -16.92 12.43
C GLY A 205 -4.35 -17.47 12.47
N ARG A 206 -5.25 -16.82 11.73
CA ARG A 206 -6.31 -17.49 10.95
C ARG A 206 -6.94 -16.50 9.97
N LEU A 207 -6.67 -16.69 8.67
CA LEU A 207 -7.16 -15.87 7.56
C LEU A 207 -8.67 -16.07 7.34
N CYS A 208 -9.42 -14.97 7.24
CA CYS A 208 -10.89 -14.89 7.15
C CYS A 208 -11.54 -15.82 6.11
N GLY A 209 -12.72 -16.36 6.45
CA GLY A 209 -13.60 -17.05 5.51
C GLY A 209 -14.98 -16.39 5.37
N ALA A 210 -15.54 -16.46 4.15
CA ALA A 210 -16.78 -15.82 3.75
C ALA A 210 -18.05 -16.50 4.31
N ALA A 211 -19.12 -15.72 4.45
CA ALA A 211 -20.48 -16.17 4.74
C ALA A 211 -21.21 -16.51 3.42
N ALA A 212 -21.87 -17.66 3.38
CA ALA A 212 -22.69 -18.08 2.24
C ALA A 212 -23.96 -17.22 2.14
N VAL A 213 -24.18 -16.60 0.98
CA VAL A 213 -25.50 -16.11 0.55
C VAL A 213 -26.32 -17.34 0.15
N GLY A 214 -27.45 -17.56 0.84
CA GLY A 214 -28.34 -18.68 0.58
C GLY A 214 -29.00 -18.56 -0.79
N ARG A 215 -28.88 -19.61 -1.61
CA ARG A 215 -29.79 -19.84 -2.73
C ARG A 215 -31.14 -20.26 -2.15
N GLY A 216 -32.11 -19.37 -2.21
CA GLY A 216 -33.52 -19.72 -2.04
C GLY A 216 -33.98 -20.54 -3.25
N GLN A 217 -34.58 -21.69 -2.95
CA GLN A 217 -35.33 -22.54 -3.86
C GLN A 217 -36.58 -21.80 -4.34
N LEU A 218 -36.78 -21.70 -5.66
CA LEU A 218 -38.00 -22.06 -6.40
C LEU A 218 -37.60 -22.34 -7.86
#